data_AF-A0AAU7ZQ63-F1
#
_entry.id   AF-A0AAU7ZQ63-F1
#
_cell.length_a   1.000
_cell.length_b   1.000
_cell.length_c   1.000
_cell.angle_alpha   90.00
_cell.angle_beta   90.00
_cell.angle_gamma   90.00
#
_symmetry.space_group_name_H-M   'P 1'
#
loop_
_entity.id
_entity.type
_entity.pdbx_description
1 polymer ?
#
loop_
_entity_poly.entity_id
_entity_poly.type
_entity_poly.pdbx_seq_one_letter_code
_entity_poly.pdbx_strand_id
1 'polypeptide(L)'
;MRRSLPFILLLGWAVFVCALSARAQNPDALAPYFEGKQVTVKIDMPATQKGVDIYPNRPQPLDAKSYGDRMKQFGVSLQKGDTTMVTKVKVNKDNVEFQIGGGGYGTAGDNTDTSVHFTPADKSDREKELENQLSNETDPDRRRSLQRELDSVRRDRERRDSYNHARAEDDAARRTDQVGMKRQQGGSRFNIRMDTKKMGDSLTPQVIQDALAQYVSFTGNAAGAAGGGYPNAGGPAGQGADQVSGLKKGMTREQVEAMFGPAVEAHDRTENGMSMTTCTYKSADERVQADFVNGVLVQYSVSSR
;
A
#
# COMPACT_ATOMS: atom_id res chain seq x y z
N MET A 1 -43.71 33.22 -79.30
CA MET A 1 -44.45 32.37 -78.35
C MET A 1 -43.43 31.61 -77.51
N ARG A 2 -43.19 32.03 -76.25
CA ARG A 2 -43.57 31.30 -75.01
C ARG A 2 -43.19 29.79 -75.10
N ARG A 3 -42.29 29.21 -74.28
CA ARG A 3 -42.17 29.33 -72.81
C ARG A 3 -40.78 28.90 -72.26
N SER A 4 -40.46 29.48 -71.09
CA SER A 4 -39.81 28.92 -69.87
C SER A 4 -38.32 28.47 -69.84
N LEU A 5 -37.50 29.29 -69.15
CA LEU A 5 -36.28 28.97 -68.38
C LEU A 5 -36.62 28.20 -67.06
N PRO A 6 -35.66 27.88 -66.16
CA PRO A 6 -34.39 27.13 -66.28
C PRO A 6 -34.30 26.01 -65.21
N PHE A 7 -33.38 25.04 -65.30
CA PHE A 7 -33.06 24.16 -64.16
C PHE A 7 -31.58 24.24 -63.80
N ILE A 8 -31.34 24.91 -62.68
CA ILE A 8 -30.07 25.07 -61.98
C ILE A 8 -29.77 23.76 -61.27
N LEU A 9 -28.64 23.11 -61.59
CA LEU A 9 -28.18 21.92 -60.90
C LEU A 9 -27.27 22.35 -59.74
N LEU A 10 -27.82 22.30 -58.53
CA LEU A 10 -27.14 22.64 -57.28
C LEU A 10 -26.09 21.59 -56.93
N LEU A 11 -24.86 22.06 -56.75
CA LEU A 11 -23.73 21.36 -56.16
C LEU A 11 -23.98 21.23 -54.64
N GLY A 12 -24.39 20.05 -54.17
CA GLY A 12 -24.61 19.76 -52.76
C GLY A 12 -23.35 19.24 -52.09
N TRP A 13 -22.76 20.06 -51.22
CA TRP A 13 -21.62 19.75 -50.36
C TRP A 13 -22.02 18.66 -49.34
N ALA A 14 -21.33 17.51 -49.39
CA ALA A 14 -21.52 16.44 -48.41
C ALA A 14 -20.91 16.85 -47.06
N VAL A 15 -21.76 17.17 -46.09
CA VAL A 15 -21.35 17.33 -44.69
C VAL A 15 -21.09 15.93 -44.13
N PHE A 16 -19.81 15.54 -44.11
CA PHE A 16 -19.36 14.36 -43.39
C PHE A 16 -19.35 14.70 -41.89
N VAL A 17 -20.47 14.44 -41.20
CA VAL A 17 -20.49 14.43 -39.74
C VAL A 17 -19.64 13.24 -39.31
N CYS A 18 -18.38 13.49 -38.94
CA CYS A 18 -17.61 12.55 -38.14
C CYS A 18 -18.34 12.37 -36.80
N ALA A 19 -19.23 11.38 -36.73
CA ALA A 19 -19.67 10.82 -35.48
C ALA A 19 -18.41 10.24 -34.80
N LEU A 20 -17.79 11.05 -33.93
CA LEU A 20 -16.88 10.56 -32.91
C LEU A 20 -17.66 9.47 -32.18
N SER A 21 -17.31 8.21 -32.45
CA SER A 21 -17.90 7.08 -31.77
C SER A 21 -17.70 7.33 -30.28
N ALA A 22 -18.78 7.60 -29.56
CA ALA A 22 -18.82 7.44 -28.13
C ALA A 22 -18.44 5.99 -27.88
N ARG A 23 -17.15 5.75 -27.59
CA ARG A 23 -16.70 4.46 -27.10
C ARG A 23 -17.55 4.23 -25.86
N ALA A 24 -18.48 3.30 -25.92
CA ALA A 24 -19.19 2.81 -24.75
C ALA A 24 -18.12 2.51 -23.70
N GLN A 25 -18.09 3.33 -22.64
CA GLN A 25 -17.06 3.29 -21.62
C GLN A 25 -17.38 2.09 -20.73
N ASN A 26 -17.01 0.91 -21.21
CA ASN A 26 -17.21 -0.36 -20.51
C ASN A 26 -16.50 -0.30 -19.14
N PRO A 27 -17.11 -0.80 -18.04
CA PRO A 27 -16.46 -0.93 -16.73
C PRO A 27 -15.09 -1.66 -16.77
N ASP A 28 -14.85 -2.55 -17.75
CA ASP A 28 -13.54 -3.18 -17.96
C ASP A 28 -12.43 -2.19 -18.39
N ALA A 29 -12.77 -0.96 -18.76
CA ALA A 29 -11.83 0.06 -19.20
C ALA A 29 -11.16 0.82 -18.03
N LEU A 30 -11.64 0.66 -16.78
CA LEU A 30 -11.12 1.42 -15.65
C LEU A 30 -9.67 1.07 -15.31
N ALA A 31 -9.34 -0.22 -15.16
CA ALA A 31 -7.99 -0.66 -14.83
C ALA A 31 -6.96 -0.23 -15.89
N PRO A 32 -7.15 -0.52 -17.19
CA PRO A 32 -6.23 -0.06 -18.23
C PRO A 32 -6.11 1.47 -18.33
N TYR A 33 -7.13 2.22 -17.93
CA TYR A 33 -7.08 3.68 -17.97
C TYR A 33 -6.27 4.29 -16.83
N PHE A 34 -6.31 3.70 -15.63
CA PHE A 34 -5.73 4.32 -14.43
C PHE A 34 -4.43 3.68 -13.97
N GLU A 35 -4.32 2.34 -14.04
CA GLU A 35 -3.16 1.63 -13.51
C GLU A 35 -1.87 2.09 -14.20
N GLY A 36 -0.81 2.29 -13.41
CA GLY A 36 0.46 2.83 -13.88
C GLY A 36 0.52 4.36 -14.00
N LYS A 37 -0.61 5.07 -13.93
CA LYS A 37 -0.61 6.55 -13.93
C LYS A 37 -0.23 7.11 -12.57
N GLN A 38 0.36 8.31 -12.58
CA GLN A 38 0.64 9.05 -11.36
C GLN A 38 -0.56 9.90 -10.94
N VAL A 39 -0.72 10.03 -9.63
CA VAL A 39 -1.71 10.88 -8.99
C VAL A 39 -1.09 11.55 -7.77
N THR A 40 -1.54 12.77 -7.48
CA THR A 40 -1.16 13.51 -6.28
C THR A 40 -2.32 13.46 -5.28
N VAL A 41 -2.07 12.97 -4.06
CA VAL A 41 -3.11 12.94 -3.02
C VAL A 41 -3.27 14.34 -2.40
N LYS A 42 -4.52 14.73 -2.12
CA LYS A 42 -4.88 16.05 -1.55
C LYS A 42 -5.21 16.00 -0.06
N ILE A 43 -5.22 14.79 0.50
CA ILE A 43 -5.42 14.51 1.92
C ILE A 43 -4.38 13.49 2.37
N ASP A 44 -4.14 13.43 3.68
CA ASP A 44 -3.35 12.33 4.25
C ASP A 44 -4.11 11.01 4.10
N MET A 45 -3.39 9.92 3.88
CA MET A 45 -3.98 8.61 3.62
C MET A 45 -3.55 7.61 4.69
N PRO A 46 -4.50 6.81 5.23
CA PRO A 46 -4.20 5.89 6.30
C PRO A 46 -3.43 4.67 5.79
N ALA A 47 -2.54 4.18 6.63
CA ALA A 47 -1.65 3.05 6.38
C ALA A 47 -2.34 1.68 6.57
N THR A 48 -3.46 1.48 5.89
CA THR A 48 -4.30 0.29 6.05
C THR A 48 -4.99 -0.09 4.76
N GLN A 49 -5.20 -1.40 4.57
CA GLN A 49 -6.04 -1.92 3.51
C GLN A 49 -7.50 -1.41 3.54
N LYS A 50 -7.98 -0.92 4.68
CA LYS A 50 -9.34 -0.33 4.74
C LYS A 50 -9.43 0.99 3.98
N GLY A 51 -8.31 1.69 3.76
CA GLY A 51 -8.25 2.92 2.98
C GLY A 51 -9.20 4.01 3.45
N VAL A 52 -9.71 4.80 2.50
CA VAL A 52 -10.66 5.89 2.71
C VAL A 52 -11.96 5.59 1.97
N ASP A 53 -13.10 5.68 2.66
CA ASP A 53 -14.42 5.47 2.04
C ASP A 53 -15.00 6.78 1.51
N ILE A 54 -15.33 6.79 0.22
CA ILE A 54 -15.96 7.93 -0.46
C ILE A 54 -17.35 7.52 -0.95
N TYR A 55 -18.35 8.34 -0.68
CA TYR A 55 -19.75 8.15 -1.04
C TYR A 55 -20.20 9.30 -1.95
N PRO A 56 -19.98 9.23 -3.28
CA PRO A 56 -20.21 10.37 -4.18
C PRO A 56 -21.64 10.92 -4.15
N ASN A 57 -22.62 10.08 -3.81
CA ASN A 57 -24.04 10.43 -3.78
C ASN A 57 -24.49 11.03 -2.43
N ARG A 58 -23.58 11.27 -1.48
CA ARG A 58 -23.90 11.90 -0.18
C ARG A 58 -23.48 13.37 -0.17
N PRO A 59 -24.20 14.25 0.57
CA PRO A 59 -23.80 15.64 0.75
C PRO A 59 -22.38 15.80 1.33
N GLN A 60 -21.99 14.87 2.21
CA GLN A 60 -20.61 14.71 2.66
C GLN A 60 -20.08 13.38 2.11
N PRO A 61 -19.26 13.41 1.05
CA PRO A 61 -18.78 12.18 0.43
C PRO A 61 -17.81 11.40 1.30
N LEU A 62 -16.98 12.07 2.11
CA LEU A 62 -16.03 11.42 3.01
C LEU A 62 -16.71 11.04 4.33
N ASP A 63 -16.54 9.77 4.76
CA ASP A 63 -16.84 9.38 6.15
C ASP A 63 -15.70 9.85 7.07
N ALA A 64 -15.84 11.07 7.59
CA ALA A 64 -14.82 11.71 8.43
C ALA A 64 -14.53 10.95 9.73
N LYS A 65 -15.53 10.27 10.31
CA LYS A 65 -15.35 9.50 11.55
C LYS A 65 -14.48 8.27 11.28
N SER A 66 -14.88 7.45 10.31
CA SER A 66 -14.12 6.25 9.94
C SER A 66 -12.71 6.60 9.47
N TYR A 67 -12.56 7.69 8.72
CA TYR A 67 -11.26 8.23 8.32
C TYR A 67 -10.40 8.60 9.53
N GLY A 68 -10.91 9.41 10.47
CA GLY A 68 -10.17 9.82 11.66
C GLY A 68 -9.78 8.65 12.57
N ASP A 69 -10.67 7.67 12.74
CA ASP A 69 -10.39 6.45 13.52
C ASP A 69 -9.25 5.64 12.88
N ARG A 70 -9.21 5.52 11.55
CA ARG A 70 -8.13 4.84 10.83
C ARG A 70 -6.81 5.60 10.90
N MET A 71 -6.84 6.92 10.81
CA MET A 71 -5.63 7.75 10.94
C MET A 71 -5.01 7.60 12.32
N LYS A 72 -5.83 7.59 13.39
CA LYS A 72 -5.36 7.34 14.75
C LYS A 72 -4.79 5.93 14.94
N GLN A 73 -5.46 4.92 14.39
CA GLN A 73 -5.10 3.52 14.62
C GLN A 73 -3.89 3.06 13.80
N PHE A 74 -3.78 3.51 12.54
CA PHE A 74 -2.80 2.99 11.60
C PHE A 74 -1.72 4.00 11.21
N GLY A 75 -1.93 5.29 11.51
CA GLY A 75 -1.05 6.36 11.05
C GLY A 75 -1.16 6.64 9.56
N VAL A 76 -0.25 7.49 9.07
CA VAL A 76 -0.22 7.98 7.68
C VAL A 76 0.74 7.13 6.84
N SER A 77 0.29 6.65 5.68
CA SER A 77 1.19 6.01 4.68
C SER A 77 1.51 6.90 3.49
N LEU A 78 0.60 7.81 3.13
CA LEU A 78 0.84 8.85 2.12
C LEU A 78 0.41 10.18 2.71
N GLN A 79 1.27 11.17 2.65
CA GLN A 79 0.98 12.52 3.11
C GLN A 79 0.27 13.31 2.02
N LYS A 80 -0.53 14.29 2.40
CA LYS A 80 -1.08 15.28 1.47
C LYS A 80 0.03 15.91 0.64
N GLY A 81 -0.14 15.89 -0.68
CA GLY A 81 0.83 16.40 -1.65
C GLY A 81 1.74 15.30 -2.22
N ASP A 82 1.75 14.10 -1.65
CA ASP A 82 2.52 12.99 -2.20
C ASP A 82 2.02 12.63 -3.60
N THR A 83 2.97 12.47 -4.52
CA THR A 83 2.70 11.93 -5.85
C THR A 83 3.07 10.46 -5.87
N THR A 84 2.12 9.61 -6.24
CA THR A 84 2.29 8.17 -6.24
C THR A 84 1.56 7.53 -7.41
N MET A 85 1.88 6.27 -7.70
CA MET A 85 1.29 5.54 -8.81
C MET A 85 0.00 4.86 -8.39
N VAL A 86 -0.98 4.80 -9.29
CA VAL A 86 -2.14 3.92 -9.16
C VAL A 86 -1.70 2.49 -9.44
N THR A 87 -1.75 1.65 -8.41
CA THR A 87 -1.25 0.27 -8.49
C THR A 87 -2.32 -0.72 -8.90
N LYS A 88 -3.59 -0.45 -8.58
CA LYS A 88 -4.70 -1.34 -8.92
C LYS A 88 -6.03 -0.62 -8.90
N VAL A 89 -6.90 -0.90 -9.87
CA VAL A 89 -8.29 -0.49 -9.87
C VAL A 89 -9.17 -1.71 -10.01
N LYS A 90 -9.98 -1.99 -8.98
CA LYS A 90 -10.86 -3.16 -8.95
C LYS A 90 -12.30 -2.73 -8.83
N VAL A 91 -13.13 -3.18 -9.76
CA VAL A 91 -14.58 -3.02 -9.69
C VAL A 91 -15.17 -4.18 -8.92
N ASN A 92 -15.81 -3.90 -7.79
CA ASN A 92 -16.64 -4.86 -7.07
C ASN A 92 -18.11 -4.47 -7.22
N LYS A 93 -19.03 -5.31 -6.74
CA LYS A 93 -20.48 -5.07 -6.80
C LYS A 93 -20.93 -3.74 -6.21
N ASP A 94 -20.40 -3.37 -5.04
CA ASP A 94 -20.89 -2.23 -4.24
C ASP A 94 -19.86 -1.09 -4.11
N ASN A 95 -18.68 -1.23 -4.74
CA ASN A 95 -17.64 -0.21 -4.74
C ASN A 95 -16.62 -0.40 -5.87
N VAL A 96 -15.89 0.67 -6.15
CA VAL A 96 -14.60 0.61 -6.86
C VAL A 96 -13.48 0.79 -5.85
N GLU A 97 -12.53 -0.15 -5.82
CA GLU A 97 -11.28 -0.02 -5.06
C GLU A 97 -10.22 0.62 -5.95
N PHE A 98 -9.66 1.74 -5.48
CA PHE A 98 -8.65 2.51 -6.18
C PHE A 98 -7.38 2.55 -5.34
N GLN A 99 -6.44 1.65 -5.64
CA GLN A 99 -5.21 1.45 -4.87
C GLN A 99 -4.09 2.35 -5.39
N ILE A 100 -3.39 2.99 -4.45
CA ILE A 100 -2.30 3.92 -4.73
C ILE A 100 -1.07 3.56 -3.89
N GLY A 101 0.09 3.50 -4.52
CA GLY A 101 1.36 3.20 -3.86
C GLY A 101 1.44 1.86 -3.13
N GLY A 102 0.61 0.87 -3.50
CA GLY A 102 0.62 -0.49 -2.91
C GLY A 102 -0.68 -0.93 -2.25
N GLY A 103 -1.72 -0.09 -2.22
CA GLY A 103 -3.05 -0.49 -1.75
C GLY A 103 -3.22 -0.56 -0.23
N GLY A 104 -2.18 -0.34 0.56
CA GLY A 104 -2.22 -0.37 2.02
C GLY A 104 -2.05 -1.77 2.62
N TYR A 105 -1.43 -1.82 3.80
CA TYR A 105 -1.03 -3.06 4.47
C TYR A 105 -2.19 -3.79 5.15
N GLY A 106 -2.08 -5.12 5.19
CA GLY A 106 -3.05 -6.05 5.79
C GLY A 106 -3.81 -6.90 4.77
N THR A 107 -3.37 -6.91 3.51
CA THR A 107 -3.94 -7.72 2.43
C THR A 107 -3.62 -9.21 2.61
N ALA A 108 -4.22 -10.07 1.78
CA ALA A 108 -3.98 -11.52 1.85
C ALA A 108 -2.47 -11.82 1.71
N GLY A 109 -1.89 -12.45 2.73
CA GLY A 109 -0.45 -12.75 2.82
C GLY A 109 0.33 -11.85 3.79
N ASP A 110 -0.24 -10.73 4.24
CA ASP A 110 0.39 -9.86 5.24
C ASP A 110 0.23 -10.42 6.66
N ASN A 111 1.35 -10.53 7.39
CA ASN A 111 1.29 -10.85 8.81
C ASN A 111 0.86 -9.62 9.62
N THR A 112 -0.42 -9.55 9.98
CA THR A 112 -0.97 -8.46 10.80
C THR A 112 -0.96 -8.75 12.31
N ASP A 113 -0.47 -9.93 12.70
CA ASP A 113 -0.54 -10.40 14.07
C ASP A 113 0.60 -9.84 14.93
N THR A 114 0.20 -8.95 15.83
CA THR A 114 1.06 -8.30 16.83
C THR A 114 0.81 -8.83 18.24
N SER A 115 0.02 -9.90 18.41
CA SER A 115 -0.35 -10.42 19.73
C SER A 115 0.78 -11.23 20.37
N VAL A 116 0.82 -11.23 21.70
CA VAL A 116 1.73 -12.06 22.49
C VAL A 116 1.21 -13.49 22.48
N HIS A 117 2.05 -14.42 22.03
CA HIS A 117 1.73 -15.85 22.01
C HIS A 117 2.60 -16.58 23.01
N PHE A 118 1.98 -17.08 24.09
CA PHE A 118 2.66 -17.83 25.13
C PHE A 118 1.74 -18.94 25.66
N THR A 119 2.30 -20.15 25.76
CA THR A 119 1.64 -21.30 26.39
C THR A 119 2.46 -21.68 27.62
N PRO A 120 1.91 -21.60 28.84
CA PRO A 120 2.57 -22.05 30.06
C PRO A 120 2.97 -23.51 29.97
N ALA A 121 4.13 -23.88 30.53
CA ALA A 121 4.54 -25.27 30.59
C ALA A 121 3.61 -26.08 31.50
N ASP A 122 3.23 -27.26 31.02
CA ASP A 122 2.50 -28.24 31.82
C ASP A 122 3.31 -28.68 33.05
N LYS A 123 2.59 -29.14 34.08
CA LYS A 123 3.22 -29.77 35.25
C LYS A 123 4.05 -30.97 34.82
N SER A 124 5.29 -31.03 35.30
CA SER A 124 6.15 -32.19 35.08
C SER A 124 5.62 -33.43 35.82
N ASP A 125 5.98 -34.63 35.37
CA ASP A 125 5.58 -35.85 36.06
C ASP A 125 6.16 -35.92 37.48
N ARG A 126 7.36 -35.35 37.71
CA ARG A 126 7.94 -35.19 39.05
C ARG A 126 7.09 -34.28 39.94
N GLU A 127 6.56 -33.19 39.41
CA GLU A 127 5.67 -32.28 40.16
C GLU A 127 4.39 -33.01 40.59
N LYS A 128 3.76 -33.75 39.66
CA LYS A 128 2.58 -34.57 39.95
C LYS A 128 2.89 -35.68 40.97
N GLU A 129 4.05 -36.32 40.85
CA GLU A 129 4.51 -37.34 41.80
C GLU A 129 4.69 -36.76 43.21
N LEU A 130 5.35 -35.61 43.33
CA LEU A 130 5.55 -34.92 44.62
C LEU A 130 4.23 -34.47 45.24
N GLU A 131 3.27 -33.99 44.44
CA GLU A 131 1.90 -33.69 44.90
C GLU A 131 1.21 -34.93 45.48
N ASN A 132 1.31 -36.07 44.78
CA ASN A 132 0.75 -37.34 45.23
C ASN A 132 1.47 -37.90 46.47
N GLN A 133 2.80 -37.79 46.56
CA GLN A 133 3.54 -38.22 47.75
C GLN A 133 3.17 -37.35 48.95
N LEU A 134 3.08 -36.04 48.77
CA LEU A 134 2.69 -35.10 49.82
C LEU A 134 1.25 -35.33 50.31
N SER A 135 0.32 -35.72 49.42
CA SER A 135 -1.06 -36.00 49.84
C SER A 135 -1.18 -37.26 50.69
N ASN A 136 -0.27 -38.23 50.51
CA ASN A 136 -0.30 -39.53 51.20
C ASN A 136 0.66 -39.62 52.39
N GLU A 137 1.53 -38.62 52.60
CA GLU A 137 2.53 -38.63 53.68
C GLU A 137 1.96 -38.09 55.00
N THR A 138 2.19 -38.82 56.09
CA THR A 138 1.68 -38.49 57.43
C THR A 138 2.77 -37.92 58.34
N ASP A 139 4.03 -38.26 58.09
CA ASP A 139 5.17 -37.78 58.88
C ASP A 139 5.45 -36.28 58.61
N PRO A 140 5.36 -35.40 59.64
CA PRO A 140 5.57 -33.96 59.46
C PRO A 140 6.95 -33.59 58.92
N ASP A 141 8.01 -34.34 59.24
CA ASP A 141 9.36 -34.03 58.77
C ASP A 141 9.51 -34.36 57.28
N ARG A 142 8.97 -35.52 56.88
CA ARG A 142 8.97 -35.97 55.49
C ARG A 142 8.07 -35.09 54.62
N ARG A 143 6.89 -34.70 55.10
CA ARG A 143 6.01 -33.72 54.43
C ARG A 143 6.73 -32.40 54.18
N ARG A 144 7.48 -31.87 55.16
CA ARG A 144 8.26 -30.63 54.99
C ARG A 144 9.34 -30.78 53.91
N SER A 145 9.97 -31.95 53.80
CA SER A 145 10.96 -32.21 52.74
C SER A 145 10.30 -32.26 51.36
N LEU A 146 9.21 -33.00 51.22
CA LEU A 146 8.45 -33.11 49.97
C LEU A 146 7.90 -31.75 49.50
N GLN A 147 7.39 -30.93 50.42
CA GLN A 147 6.93 -29.57 50.11
C GLN A 147 8.06 -28.70 49.57
N ARG A 148 9.25 -28.71 50.20
CA ARG A 148 10.40 -27.93 49.71
C ARG A 148 10.81 -28.32 48.30
N GLU A 149 10.77 -29.62 47.99
CA GLU A 149 11.09 -30.12 46.65
C GLU A 149 10.02 -29.73 45.63
N LEU A 150 8.73 -29.86 45.99
CA LEU A 150 7.61 -29.43 45.16
C LEU A 150 7.69 -27.93 44.85
N ASP A 151 7.97 -27.11 45.86
CA ASP A 151 8.16 -25.67 45.70
C ASP A 151 9.36 -25.36 44.81
N SER A 152 10.43 -26.16 44.89
CA SER A 152 11.59 -26.01 43.99
C SER A 152 11.20 -26.26 42.54
N VAL A 153 10.53 -27.39 42.26
CA VAL A 153 10.11 -27.76 40.90
C VAL A 153 9.11 -26.75 40.32
N ARG A 154 8.17 -26.26 41.15
CA ARG A 154 7.23 -25.20 40.77
C ARG A 154 7.93 -23.90 40.43
N ARG A 155 8.85 -23.44 41.29
CA ARG A 155 9.64 -22.22 41.03
C ARG A 155 10.47 -22.34 39.76
N ASP A 156 11.02 -23.51 39.46
CA ASP A 156 11.79 -23.73 38.23
C ASP A 156 10.90 -23.74 36.98
N ARG A 157 9.65 -24.23 37.08
CA ARG A 157 8.64 -24.10 36.01
C ARG A 157 8.24 -22.63 35.83
N GLU A 158 7.87 -21.94 36.91
CA GLU A 158 7.49 -20.52 36.89
C GLU A 158 8.59 -19.62 36.34
N ARG A 159 9.87 -19.88 36.67
CA ARG A 159 11.01 -19.12 36.14
C ARG A 159 11.20 -19.33 34.62
N ARG A 160 10.96 -20.55 34.13
CA ARG A 160 11.01 -20.83 32.68
C ARG A 160 9.82 -20.18 31.96
N ASP A 161 8.64 -20.27 32.56
CA ASP A 161 7.42 -19.66 32.04
C ASP A 161 7.56 -18.13 31.97
N SER A 162 8.10 -17.49 33.01
CA SER A 162 8.34 -16.04 33.01
C SER A 162 9.37 -15.62 31.96
N TYR A 163 10.46 -16.38 31.79
CA TYR A 163 11.44 -16.14 30.72
C TYR A 163 10.82 -16.28 29.33
N ASN A 164 10.04 -17.33 29.10
CA ASN A 164 9.36 -17.57 27.83
C ASN A 164 8.31 -16.50 27.55
N HIS A 165 7.57 -16.06 28.56
CA HIS A 165 6.61 -14.96 28.45
C HIS A 165 7.30 -13.65 28.06
N ALA A 166 8.37 -13.27 28.76
CA ALA A 166 9.15 -12.08 28.44
C ALA A 166 9.70 -12.11 27.01
N ARG A 167 10.20 -13.28 26.57
CA ARG A 167 10.63 -13.48 25.18
C ARG A 167 9.48 -13.33 24.17
N ALA A 168 8.30 -13.84 24.49
CA ALA A 168 7.11 -13.69 23.64
C ALA A 168 6.64 -12.23 23.55
N GLU A 169 6.79 -11.45 24.63
CA GLU A 169 6.55 -10.00 24.64
C GLU A 169 7.54 -9.28 23.74
N ASP A 170 8.84 -9.57 23.85
CA ASP A 170 9.87 -9.00 22.97
C ASP A 170 9.61 -9.35 21.50
N ASP A 171 9.23 -10.59 21.20
CA ASP A 171 8.87 -11.04 19.86
C ASP A 171 7.63 -10.31 19.32
N ALA A 172 6.63 -10.06 20.16
CA ALA A 172 5.45 -9.28 19.80
C ALA A 172 5.77 -7.79 19.56
N ALA A 173 6.64 -7.20 20.38
CA ALA A 173 7.11 -5.83 20.20
C ALA A 173 7.84 -5.67 18.85
N ARG A 174 8.78 -6.56 18.54
CA ARG A 174 9.48 -6.56 17.25
C ARG A 174 8.54 -6.72 16.05
N ARG A 175 7.54 -7.61 16.17
CA ARG A 175 6.50 -7.76 15.12
C ARG A 175 5.68 -6.49 14.95
N THR A 176 5.35 -5.80 16.05
CA THR A 176 4.62 -4.53 16.03
C THR A 176 5.38 -3.47 15.24
N ASP A 177 6.68 -3.31 15.49
CA ASP A 177 7.53 -2.36 14.77
C ASP A 177 7.61 -2.69 13.28
N GLN A 178 7.84 -3.98 12.94
CA GLN A 178 7.89 -4.43 11.56
C GLN A 178 6.56 -4.20 10.82
N VAL A 179 5.44 -4.49 11.48
CA VAL A 179 4.10 -4.22 10.93
C VAL A 179 3.90 -2.72 10.73
N GLY A 180 4.34 -1.89 11.67
CA GLY A 180 4.29 -0.42 11.55
C GLY A 180 5.06 0.09 10.32
N MET A 181 6.29 -0.37 10.12
CA MET A 181 7.10 -0.01 8.94
C MET A 181 6.43 -0.45 7.64
N LYS A 182 5.95 -1.69 7.57
CA LYS A 182 5.26 -2.21 6.37
C LYS A 182 3.96 -1.46 6.07
N ARG A 183 3.23 -1.04 7.11
CA ARG A 183 2.04 -0.18 6.97
C ARG A 183 2.38 1.13 6.29
N GLN A 184 3.39 1.84 6.79
CA GLN A 184 3.82 3.12 6.22
C GLN A 184 4.26 2.98 4.76
N GLN A 185 4.94 1.89 4.43
CA GLN A 185 5.47 1.67 3.08
C GLN A 185 4.40 1.19 2.07
N GLY A 186 3.40 0.44 2.52
CA GLY A 186 2.44 -0.26 1.66
C GLY A 186 1.40 0.60 0.93
N GLY A 187 1.44 1.92 1.06
CA GLY A 187 0.52 2.84 0.39
C GLY A 187 -0.89 2.84 0.99
N SER A 188 -1.90 3.13 0.17
CA SER A 188 -3.30 3.22 0.62
C SER A 188 -4.29 2.96 -0.50
N ARG A 189 -5.59 3.11 -0.22
CA ARG A 189 -6.65 2.99 -1.23
C ARG A 189 -7.84 3.89 -0.94
N PHE A 190 -8.60 4.20 -1.99
CA PHE A 190 -9.96 4.71 -1.87
C PHE A 190 -10.97 3.60 -2.16
N ASN A 191 -12.05 3.54 -1.37
CA ASN A 191 -13.21 2.72 -1.63
C ASN A 191 -14.35 3.65 -2.04
N ILE A 192 -14.60 3.73 -3.34
CA ILE A 192 -15.63 4.60 -3.89
C ILE A 192 -16.94 3.82 -3.91
N ARG A 193 -17.83 4.14 -2.96
CA ARG A 193 -19.06 3.42 -2.64
C ARG A 193 -20.16 3.82 -3.62
N MET A 194 -20.50 2.89 -4.51
CA MET A 194 -21.50 3.04 -5.56
C MET A 194 -21.99 1.67 -6.02
N ASP A 195 -23.23 1.59 -6.49
CA ASP A 195 -23.80 0.35 -7.03
C ASP A 195 -23.31 0.16 -8.47
N THR A 196 -22.13 -0.44 -8.63
CA THR A 196 -21.48 -0.61 -9.93
C THR A 196 -22.30 -1.49 -10.87
N LYS A 197 -23.05 -2.45 -10.31
CA LYS A 197 -23.95 -3.32 -11.07
C LYS A 197 -25.08 -2.52 -11.72
N LYS A 198 -25.65 -1.55 -11.00
CA LYS A 198 -26.66 -0.64 -11.59
C LYS A 198 -26.05 0.33 -12.59
N MET A 199 -24.81 0.74 -12.39
CA MET A 199 -24.15 1.69 -13.28
C MET A 199 -23.79 1.06 -14.63
N GLY A 200 -23.33 -0.19 -14.68
CA GLY A 200 -22.97 -0.85 -15.94
C GLY A 200 -22.03 0.03 -16.78
N ASP A 201 -22.41 0.32 -18.02
CA ASP A 201 -21.65 1.17 -18.97
C ASP A 201 -21.57 2.65 -18.58
N SER A 202 -22.32 3.10 -17.58
CA SER A 202 -22.15 4.44 -17.00
C SER A 202 -21.03 4.52 -15.97
N LEU A 203 -20.40 3.39 -15.62
CA LEU A 203 -19.21 3.37 -14.77
C LEU A 203 -17.96 3.67 -15.60
N THR A 204 -17.58 4.94 -15.66
CA THR A 204 -16.54 5.41 -16.57
C THR A 204 -15.35 6.04 -15.84
N PRO A 205 -14.18 6.20 -16.50
CA PRO A 205 -13.06 6.89 -15.89
C PRO A 205 -13.39 8.30 -15.40
N GLN A 206 -14.24 9.02 -16.14
CA GLN A 206 -14.67 10.37 -15.75
C GLN A 206 -15.43 10.35 -14.43
N VAL A 207 -16.35 9.39 -14.24
CA VAL A 207 -17.09 9.23 -12.98
C VAL A 207 -16.16 9.00 -11.79
N ILE A 208 -15.12 8.19 -11.97
CA ILE A 208 -14.11 7.93 -10.92
C ILE A 208 -13.28 9.18 -10.64
N GLN A 209 -12.87 9.92 -11.69
CA GLN A 209 -12.13 11.16 -11.53
C GLN A 209 -12.95 12.22 -10.79
N ASP A 210 -14.23 12.39 -11.15
CA ASP A 210 -15.13 13.33 -10.52
C ASP A 210 -15.36 12.97 -9.04
N ALA A 211 -15.58 11.69 -8.75
CA ALA A 211 -15.74 11.18 -7.38
C ALA A 211 -14.49 11.43 -6.51
N LEU A 212 -13.30 11.39 -7.10
CA LEU A 212 -12.03 11.58 -6.40
C LEU A 212 -11.46 12.99 -6.51
N ALA A 213 -12.07 13.91 -7.28
CA ALA A 213 -11.48 15.20 -7.62
C ALA A 213 -11.11 16.07 -6.40
N GLN A 214 -11.83 15.91 -5.28
CA GLN A 214 -11.54 16.62 -4.03
C GLN A 214 -10.36 16.02 -3.26
N TYR A 215 -10.02 14.75 -3.49
CA TYR A 215 -9.05 13.97 -2.71
C TYR A 215 -7.79 13.62 -3.49
N VAL A 216 -7.86 13.66 -4.82
CA VAL A 216 -6.79 13.26 -5.73
C VAL A 216 -6.71 14.25 -6.89
N SER A 217 -5.49 14.56 -7.31
CA SER A 217 -5.21 15.21 -8.59
C SER A 217 -4.65 14.17 -9.56
N PHE A 218 -5.28 14.02 -10.71
CA PHE A 218 -4.78 13.16 -11.77
C PHE A 218 -3.82 13.97 -12.65
N THR A 219 -2.52 13.74 -12.49
CA THR A 219 -1.50 14.32 -13.36
C THR A 219 -1.55 13.61 -14.70
N GLY A 220 -2.28 14.17 -15.67
CA GLY A 220 -2.34 13.64 -17.04
C GLY A 220 -3.64 13.92 -17.78
N ASN A 221 -3.92 15.21 -18.05
CA ASN A 221 -4.74 15.68 -19.17
C ASN A 221 -4.28 17.11 -19.54
N ALA A 222 -3.02 17.25 -19.94
CA ALA A 222 -2.52 18.42 -20.65
C ALA A 222 -1.75 17.96 -21.88
N ALA A 223 -2.43 17.24 -22.77
CA ALA A 223 -2.06 17.25 -24.16
C ALA A 223 -2.48 18.62 -24.72
N GLY A 224 -1.52 19.55 -24.85
CA GLY A 224 -1.71 20.83 -25.55
C GLY A 224 -1.63 22.08 -24.67
N ALA A 225 -0.42 22.48 -24.29
CA ALA A 225 -0.06 23.89 -24.13
C ALA A 225 1.45 24.04 -24.35
N ALA A 226 1.82 24.92 -25.27
CA ALA A 226 3.15 25.09 -25.82
C ALA A 226 4.13 25.77 -24.85
N GLY A 227 5.43 25.46 -25.04
CA GLY A 227 6.52 26.41 -24.83
C GLY A 227 7.09 26.50 -23.41
N GLY A 228 8.24 25.85 -23.19
CA GLY A 228 9.10 26.11 -22.04
C GLY A 228 10.44 25.42 -22.24
N GLY A 229 11.38 26.11 -22.85
CA GLY A 229 12.66 25.58 -23.30
C GLY A 229 13.54 25.02 -22.19
N TYR A 230 14.32 24.02 -22.56
CA TYR A 230 15.49 23.57 -21.82
C TYR A 230 16.54 24.70 -21.80
N PRO A 231 17.14 25.04 -20.65
CA PRO A 231 18.50 25.52 -20.61
C PRO A 231 19.44 24.41 -20.13
N ASN A 232 20.60 24.48 -20.76
CA ASN A 232 21.74 23.58 -20.79
C ASN A 232 22.53 23.53 -19.48
N ALA A 233 23.38 22.51 -19.37
CA ALA A 233 24.31 22.20 -18.28
C ALA A 233 25.41 23.25 -18.03
N GLY A 234 25.97 23.29 -16.81
CA GLY A 234 27.24 23.96 -16.51
C GLY A 234 27.67 24.13 -15.03
N GLY A 235 28.14 23.05 -14.38
CA GLY A 235 29.20 22.94 -13.32
C GLY A 235 29.09 23.68 -11.95
N PRO A 236 30.02 23.47 -10.97
CA PRO A 236 30.92 22.32 -10.68
C PRO A 236 30.77 21.76 -9.22
N ALA A 237 31.61 20.78 -8.90
CA ALA A 237 31.64 19.93 -7.70
C ALA A 237 31.59 20.62 -6.31
N GLY A 238 30.89 19.96 -5.39
CA GLY A 238 30.97 20.14 -3.93
C GLY A 238 30.72 18.80 -3.24
N GLN A 239 31.67 18.39 -2.40
CA GLN A 239 31.79 17.10 -1.74
C GLN A 239 30.88 16.98 -0.50
N GLY A 240 30.42 15.75 -0.22
CA GLY A 240 30.28 15.20 1.14
C GLY A 240 28.91 15.33 1.81
N ALA A 241 28.38 14.16 2.20
CA ALA A 241 27.33 13.91 3.21
C ALA A 241 25.89 14.35 2.87
N ASP A 242 25.13 13.45 2.22
CA ASP A 242 23.68 13.14 2.37
C ASP A 242 23.12 12.58 1.03
N GLN A 243 23.53 11.37 0.63
CA GLN A 243 22.98 10.74 -0.60
C GLN A 243 21.65 10.01 -0.37
N VAL A 244 21.23 9.84 0.89
CA VAL A 244 20.02 9.08 1.26
C VAL A 244 18.77 9.97 1.31
N SER A 245 18.96 11.29 1.47
CA SER A 245 17.89 12.29 1.52
C SER A 245 17.25 12.60 0.15
N GLY A 246 17.70 11.93 -0.93
CA GLY A 246 17.27 12.18 -2.30
C GLY A 246 16.17 11.25 -2.83
N LEU A 247 16.06 10.01 -2.34
CA LEU A 247 15.13 9.02 -2.88
C LEU A 247 13.67 9.42 -2.63
N LYS A 248 12.88 9.46 -3.71
CA LYS A 248 11.44 9.74 -3.64
C LYS A 248 10.68 8.75 -4.50
N LYS A 249 9.55 8.25 -3.99
CA LYS A 249 8.58 7.51 -4.81
C LYS A 249 8.21 8.37 -6.03
N GLY A 250 8.08 7.74 -7.20
CA GLY A 250 7.87 8.40 -8.48
C GLY A 250 9.14 8.70 -9.29
N MET A 251 10.34 8.51 -8.72
CA MET A 251 11.60 8.60 -9.47
C MET A 251 11.72 7.50 -10.51
N THR A 252 12.33 7.80 -11.65
CA THR A 252 12.65 6.80 -12.68
C THR A 252 13.87 5.96 -12.27
N ARG A 253 14.01 4.77 -12.86
CA ARG A 253 15.18 3.92 -12.66
C ARG A 253 16.48 4.64 -13.02
N GLU A 254 16.49 5.42 -14.09
CA GLU A 254 17.65 6.21 -14.51
C GLU A 254 18.01 7.29 -13.49
N GLN A 255 17.02 7.93 -12.86
CA GLN A 255 17.25 8.89 -11.79
C GLN A 255 17.83 8.23 -10.54
N VAL A 256 17.36 7.03 -10.19
CA VAL A 256 17.91 6.27 -9.06
C VAL A 256 19.34 5.80 -9.37
N GLU A 257 19.58 5.30 -10.58
CA GLU A 257 20.90 4.89 -11.05
C GLU A 257 21.89 6.06 -11.16
N ALA A 258 21.42 7.27 -11.45
CA ALA A 258 22.24 8.48 -11.41
C ALA A 258 22.71 8.84 -9.99
N MET A 259 21.96 8.44 -8.96
CA MET A 259 22.30 8.71 -7.55
C MET A 259 23.20 7.62 -6.96
N PHE A 260 22.90 6.34 -7.22
CA PHE A 260 23.54 5.20 -6.57
C PHE A 260 24.43 4.35 -7.49
N GLY A 261 24.53 4.72 -8.76
CA GLY A 261 25.15 3.87 -9.78
C GLY A 261 24.23 2.74 -10.25
N PRO A 262 24.70 1.88 -11.17
CA PRO A 262 23.91 0.77 -11.68
C PRO A 262 23.55 -0.23 -10.57
N ALA A 263 22.38 -0.86 -10.71
CA ALA A 263 21.94 -1.89 -9.78
C ALA A 263 22.93 -3.07 -9.75
N VAL A 264 23.27 -3.53 -8.55
CA VAL A 264 24.12 -4.72 -8.36
C VAL A 264 23.33 -6.03 -8.52
N GLU A 265 22.03 -5.97 -8.28
CA GLU A 265 21.08 -7.07 -8.51
C GLU A 265 19.79 -6.46 -9.07
N ALA A 266 19.17 -7.12 -10.05
CA ALA A 266 17.85 -6.79 -10.55
C ALA A 266 17.04 -8.07 -10.73
N HIS A 267 15.80 -8.07 -10.24
CA HIS A 267 14.88 -9.19 -10.37
C HIS A 267 13.56 -8.71 -10.95
N ASP A 268 13.21 -9.24 -12.12
CA ASP A 268 11.94 -8.95 -12.77
C ASP A 268 10.88 -9.96 -12.35
N ARG A 269 9.72 -9.44 -11.96
CA ARG A 269 8.53 -10.22 -11.64
C ARG A 269 7.35 -9.63 -12.39
N THR A 270 6.70 -10.46 -13.19
CA THR A 270 5.45 -10.08 -13.85
C THR A 270 4.29 -10.65 -13.05
N GLU A 271 3.44 -9.78 -12.52
CA GLU A 271 2.25 -10.17 -11.77
C GLU A 271 1.03 -9.41 -12.31
N ASN A 272 -0.01 -10.15 -12.72
CA ASN A 272 -1.26 -9.60 -13.27
C ASN A 272 -1.08 -8.63 -14.46
N GLY A 273 -0.05 -8.84 -15.30
CA GLY A 273 0.19 -8.03 -16.50
C GLY A 273 1.03 -6.76 -16.28
N MET A 274 1.49 -6.51 -15.05
CA MET A 274 2.47 -5.46 -14.74
C MET A 274 3.85 -6.06 -14.48
N SER A 275 4.90 -5.46 -15.05
CA SER A 275 6.29 -5.80 -14.76
C SER A 275 6.77 -4.97 -13.56
N MET A 276 7.12 -5.67 -12.48
CA MET A 276 7.83 -5.12 -11.34
C MET A 276 9.30 -5.54 -11.43
N THR A 277 10.22 -4.58 -11.31
CA THR A 277 11.66 -4.83 -11.24
C THR A 277 12.15 -4.43 -9.87
N THR A 278 12.59 -5.38 -9.07
CA THR A 278 13.27 -5.12 -7.80
C THR A 278 14.76 -4.98 -8.07
N CYS A 279 15.30 -3.78 -7.86
CA CYS A 279 16.75 -3.52 -7.94
C CYS A 279 17.35 -3.41 -6.54
N THR A 280 18.56 -3.92 -6.38
CA THR A 280 19.43 -3.58 -5.25
C THR A 280 20.55 -2.66 -5.73
N TYR A 281 20.76 -1.57 -5.01
CA TYR A 281 21.89 -0.67 -5.15
C TYR A 281 22.79 -0.75 -3.90
N LYS A 282 24.10 -0.59 -4.09
CA LYS A 282 25.08 -0.55 -3.00
C LYS A 282 25.82 0.77 -3.06
N SER A 283 25.71 1.55 -1.98
CA SER A 283 26.61 2.67 -1.69
C SER A 283 27.67 2.22 -0.68
N ALA A 284 28.65 3.07 -0.38
CA ALA A 284 29.77 2.76 0.53
C ALA A 284 29.28 2.18 1.87
N ASP A 285 28.24 2.78 2.44
CA ASP A 285 27.76 2.48 3.80
C ASP A 285 26.34 1.86 3.84
N GLU A 286 25.67 1.72 2.70
CA GLU A 286 24.24 1.39 2.66
C GLU A 286 23.87 0.44 1.51
N ARG A 287 22.84 -0.39 1.77
CA ARG A 287 22.13 -1.17 0.75
C ARG A 287 20.74 -0.56 0.56
N VAL A 288 20.43 -0.19 -0.67
CA VAL A 288 19.10 0.29 -1.07
C VAL A 288 18.43 -0.81 -1.89
N GLN A 289 17.27 -1.27 -1.47
CA GLN A 289 16.40 -2.10 -2.30
C GLN A 289 15.25 -1.23 -2.81
N ALA A 290 14.97 -1.29 -4.11
CA ALA A 290 14.04 -0.40 -4.78
C ALA A 290 13.19 -1.20 -5.76
N ASP A 291 11.88 -1.10 -5.62
CA ASP A 291 10.92 -1.74 -6.51
C ASP A 291 10.41 -0.72 -7.52
N PHE A 292 10.59 -1.06 -8.80
CA PHE A 292 10.14 -0.28 -9.94
C PHE A 292 8.96 -0.97 -10.58
N VAL A 293 7.95 -0.22 -11.00
CA VAL A 293 6.89 -0.72 -11.88
C VAL A 293 6.86 0.16 -13.11
N ASN A 294 6.96 -0.45 -14.29
CA ASN A 294 7.13 0.28 -15.57
C ASN A 294 8.26 1.33 -15.52
N GLY A 295 9.36 1.02 -14.81
CA GLY A 295 10.54 1.90 -14.67
C GLY A 295 10.40 3.03 -13.64
N VAL A 296 9.28 3.09 -12.89
CA VAL A 296 9.03 4.11 -11.86
C VAL A 296 9.14 3.50 -10.47
N LEU A 297 9.92 4.13 -9.60
CA LEU A 297 10.14 3.74 -8.21
C LEU A 297 8.84 3.86 -7.42
N VAL A 298 8.30 2.72 -6.97
CA VAL A 298 7.05 2.67 -6.19
C VAL A 298 7.32 2.41 -4.71
N GLN A 299 8.42 1.73 -4.41
CA GLN A 299 8.82 1.35 -3.05
C GLN A 299 10.34 1.30 -2.97
N TYR A 300 10.89 1.64 -1.80
CA TYR A 300 12.28 1.40 -1.48
C TYR A 300 12.47 1.15 0.01
N SER A 301 13.53 0.43 0.35
CA SER A 301 14.05 0.28 1.70
C SER A 301 15.53 0.58 1.71
N VAL A 302 16.00 1.24 2.77
CA VAL A 302 17.40 1.53 3.00
C VAL A 302 17.82 0.79 4.26
N SER A 303 18.91 0.05 4.18
CA SER A 303 19.53 -0.62 5.32
C SER A 303 20.99 -0.23 5.41
N SER A 304 21.45 0.17 6.62
CA SER A 304 22.88 0.22 6.93
C SER A 304 23.49 -1.14 6.61
N ARG A 305 24.69 -1.09 6.04
CA ARG A 305 25.50 -2.29 5.89
C ARG A 305 26.01 -2.79 7.24
#